data_AF-A0A1I7TUI9-F1
#
_entry.id   AF-A0A1I7TUI9-F1
#
_cell.length_a   1.000
_cell.length_b   1.000
_cell.length_c   1.000
_cell.angle_alpha   90.00
_cell.angle_beta   90.00
_cell.angle_gamma   90.00
#
_symmetry.space_group_name_H-M   'P 1'
#
loop_
_entity.id
_entity.type
_entity.pdbx_description
1 polymer ?
#
loop_
_entity_poly.entity_id
_entity_poly.type
_entity_poly.pdbx_seq_one_letter_code
_entity_poly.pdbx_strand_id
1 'polypeptide(L)'
;MIQRYLNNEKSTVCGSIIYVLVKRYPNEENVSNLIAQLRANHVFVYFIVHTVSSGGLYTQPLFDMSSRTNGFCIFMGTRNYWVVADDGIGVLYRPYQFLAENYVVSGQGRLEIPSFITPNPKSYSEQMLVVITVQDHAVDSNFKSLNYTIASIEGNYTFTGPDSEDGWPRFGSGIIAQPNLNGLVEYKMAIDFNYASSQQQVIEVRMHSNWYHDFIPFASN
;
A
#
# COMPACT_ATOMS: atom_id res chain seq x y z
N MET A 1 7.64 12.68 16.65
CA MET A 1 6.25 13.15 16.38
C MET A 1 5.25 12.06 16.71
N ILE A 2 5.32 10.89 16.05
CA ILE A 2 4.38 9.77 16.21
C ILE A 2 4.26 9.31 17.68
N GLN A 3 5.38 9.12 18.38
CA GLN A 3 5.36 8.73 19.80
C GLN A 3 4.57 9.69 20.69
N ARG A 4 4.67 11.01 20.44
CA ARG A 4 3.91 12.02 21.18
C ARG A 4 2.41 11.93 20.90
N TYR A 5 2.04 11.60 19.66
CA TYR A 5 0.65 11.39 19.28
C TYR A 5 0.06 10.15 19.96
N LEU A 6 0.80 9.05 20.02
CA LEU A 6 0.36 7.81 20.68
C LEU A 6 0.17 7.96 22.19
N ASN A 7 0.95 8.84 22.83
CA ASN A 7 0.83 9.14 24.26
C ASN A 7 -0.31 10.13 24.57
N ASN A 8 -1.25 10.34 23.65
CA ASN A 8 -2.38 11.25 23.87
C ASN A 8 -3.43 10.61 24.80
N GLU A 9 -3.61 11.21 25.98
CA GLU A 9 -4.60 10.76 26.98
C GLU A 9 -5.96 11.47 26.84
N LYS A 10 -6.08 12.48 25.98
CA LYS A 10 -7.30 13.29 25.83
C LYS A 10 -8.35 12.64 24.92
N SER A 11 -7.94 11.73 24.04
CA SER A 11 -8.81 11.05 23.09
C SER A 11 -8.21 9.71 22.70
N THR A 12 -9.04 8.74 22.37
CA THR A 12 -8.56 7.48 21.80
C THR A 12 -7.77 7.73 20.52
N VAL A 13 -6.67 7.00 20.36
CA VAL A 13 -5.88 6.95 19.12
C VAL A 13 -6.20 5.69 18.31
N CYS A 14 -7.11 4.84 18.80
CA CYS A 14 -7.43 3.58 18.16
C CYS A 14 -8.02 3.78 16.76
N GLY A 15 -7.52 3.06 15.76
CA GLY A 15 -8.01 3.18 14.38
C GLY A 15 -7.55 4.43 13.63
N SER A 16 -6.60 5.19 14.18
CA SER A 16 -6.14 6.44 13.55
C SER A 16 -5.32 6.18 12.29
N ILE A 17 -5.46 7.05 11.30
CA ILE A 17 -4.63 7.09 10.10
C ILE A 17 -3.57 8.17 10.25
N ILE A 18 -2.31 7.80 10.10
CA ILE A 18 -1.18 8.74 10.05
C ILE A 18 -0.64 8.72 8.62
N TYR A 19 -0.87 9.80 7.88
CA TYR A 19 -0.34 9.98 6.52
C TYR A 19 0.75 11.04 6.53
N VAL A 20 1.95 10.70 6.04
CA VAL A 20 3.13 11.58 6.14
C VAL A 20 3.85 11.67 4.79
N LEU A 21 4.03 12.91 4.34
CA LEU A 21 4.93 13.25 3.23
C LEU A 21 6.34 13.43 3.78
N VAL A 22 7.27 12.54 3.41
CA VAL A 22 8.61 12.50 4.00
C VAL A 22 9.63 13.14 3.07
N LYS A 23 10.19 14.26 3.50
CA LYS A 23 11.35 14.90 2.84
C LYS A 23 12.66 14.71 3.61
N ARG A 24 12.59 14.55 4.93
CA ARG A 24 13.74 14.27 5.80
C ARG A 24 13.59 12.85 6.38
N TYR A 25 14.62 12.03 6.24
CA TYR A 25 14.63 10.66 6.72
C TYR A 25 14.89 10.60 8.24
N PRO A 26 14.47 9.52 8.92
CA PRO A 26 14.90 9.26 10.28
C PRO A 26 16.41 9.01 10.37
N ASN A 27 16.94 9.22 11.58
CA ASN A 27 18.31 8.86 11.97
C ASN A 27 18.35 7.64 12.90
N GLU A 28 17.19 7.10 13.26
CA GLU A 28 17.03 5.93 14.11
C GLU A 28 16.64 4.75 13.24
N GLU A 29 17.38 3.65 13.34
CA GLU A 29 17.11 2.42 12.59
C GLU A 29 16.03 1.55 13.25
N ASN A 30 16.01 1.50 14.59
CA ASN A 30 15.12 0.59 15.31
C ASN A 30 13.79 1.26 15.66
N VAL A 31 12.74 0.93 14.92
CA VAL A 31 11.37 1.40 15.16
C VAL A 31 10.46 0.35 15.79
N SER A 32 11.00 -0.78 16.29
CA SER A 32 10.21 -1.93 16.75
C SER A 32 9.24 -1.60 17.88
N ASN A 33 9.69 -0.83 18.87
CA ASN A 33 8.84 -0.41 19.99
C ASN A 33 7.70 0.52 19.54
N LEU A 34 7.97 1.38 18.55
CA LEU A 34 6.96 2.27 18.00
C LEU A 34 5.92 1.47 17.20
N ILE A 35 6.37 0.51 16.39
CA ILE A 35 5.49 -0.41 15.65
C ILE A 35 4.60 -1.21 16.60
N ALA A 36 5.14 -1.73 17.70
CA ALA A 36 4.35 -2.47 18.68
C ALA A 36 3.21 -1.62 19.26
N GLN A 37 3.50 -0.34 19.59
CA GLN A 37 2.49 0.59 20.10
C GLN A 37 1.45 0.99 19.05
N LEU A 38 1.88 1.21 17.80
CA LEU A 38 0.98 1.50 16.68
C LEU A 38 0.00 0.34 16.47
N ARG A 39 0.51 -0.90 16.44
CA ARG A 39 -0.31 -2.11 16.27
C ARG A 39 -1.27 -2.34 17.44
N ALA A 40 -0.82 -2.13 18.67
CA ALA A 40 -1.68 -2.23 19.86
C ALA A 40 -2.89 -1.28 19.82
N ASN A 41 -2.79 -0.19 19.05
CA ASN A 41 -3.85 0.78 18.86
C ASN A 41 -4.48 0.72 17.45
N HIS A 42 -4.21 -0.29 16.62
CA HIS A 42 -4.73 -0.31 15.24
C HIS A 42 -4.48 1.01 14.48
N VAL A 43 -3.31 1.63 14.68
CA VAL A 43 -2.91 2.84 13.97
C VAL A 43 -2.20 2.46 12.69
N PHE A 44 -2.70 2.96 11.56
CA PHE A 44 -2.16 2.69 10.23
C PHE A 44 -1.27 3.84 9.78
N VAL A 45 -0.04 3.54 9.36
CA VAL A 45 0.94 4.58 8.98
C VAL A 45 1.28 4.49 7.50
N TYR A 46 1.07 5.58 6.78
CA TYR A 46 1.30 5.70 5.34
C TYR A 46 2.38 6.74 5.08
N PHE A 47 3.34 6.38 4.23
CA PHE A 47 4.45 7.26 3.86
C PHE A 47 4.52 7.46 2.36
N ILE A 48 4.61 8.73 1.92
CA ILE A 48 5.11 9.07 0.59
C ILE A 48 6.49 9.68 0.75
N VAL A 49 7.51 8.89 0.44
CA VAL A 49 8.91 9.24 0.68
C VAL A 49 9.51 9.87 -0.57
N HIS A 50 9.99 11.11 -0.41
CA HIS A 50 10.69 11.81 -1.46
C HIS A 50 12.14 11.28 -1.54
N THR A 51 12.52 10.69 -2.68
CA THR A 51 13.84 10.04 -2.86
C THR A 51 15.05 10.99 -2.75
N VAL A 52 14.87 12.27 -3.09
CA VAL A 52 15.83 13.34 -2.79
C VAL A 52 15.58 13.88 -1.38
N SER A 53 16.38 13.41 -0.43
CA SER A 53 16.27 13.77 0.98
C SER A 53 16.75 15.20 1.27
N SER A 54 16.11 15.89 2.23
CA SER A 54 16.63 17.09 2.89
C SER A 54 17.51 16.75 4.11
N GLY A 55 17.90 15.49 4.26
CA GLY A 55 18.83 14.96 5.25
C GLY A 55 18.23 13.83 6.08
N GLY A 56 19.01 13.34 7.05
CA GLY A 56 18.72 12.05 7.67
C GLY A 56 19.32 10.91 6.83
N LEU A 57 19.30 9.69 7.35
CA LEU A 57 20.11 8.60 6.79
C LEU A 57 19.28 7.40 6.32
N TYR A 58 18.22 7.04 7.05
CA TYR A 58 17.62 5.71 6.90
C TYR A 58 16.21 5.76 6.32
N THR A 59 15.96 5.03 5.25
CA THR A 59 14.62 4.86 4.67
C THR A 59 13.91 3.61 5.16
N GLN A 60 14.66 2.55 5.49
CA GLN A 60 14.10 1.27 5.94
C GLN A 60 13.10 1.39 7.09
N PRO A 61 13.36 2.21 8.13
CA PRO A 61 12.42 2.33 9.25
C PRO A 61 11.06 2.90 8.85
N LEU A 62 10.98 3.67 7.75
CA LEU A 62 9.72 4.16 7.21
C LEU A 62 8.92 3.01 6.58
N PHE A 63 9.57 2.19 5.75
CA PHE A 63 8.95 1.02 5.15
C PHE A 63 8.52 0.01 6.22
N ASP A 64 9.41 -0.34 7.15
CA ASP A 64 9.10 -1.31 8.21
C ASP A 64 7.89 -0.87 9.04
N MET A 65 7.80 0.44 9.32
CA MET A 65 6.71 1.00 10.10
C MET A 65 5.39 0.97 9.34
N SER A 66 5.37 1.37 8.07
CA SER A 66 4.13 1.29 7.28
C SER A 66 3.72 -0.16 7.05
N SER A 67 4.64 -1.01 6.60
CA SER A 67 4.39 -2.40 6.26
C SER A 67 3.79 -3.16 7.43
N ARG A 68 4.41 -3.04 8.62
CA ARG A 68 4.00 -3.75 9.84
C ARG A 68 2.78 -3.16 10.51
N THR A 69 2.24 -2.05 10.01
CA THR A 69 0.97 -1.45 10.46
C THR A 69 -0.10 -1.49 9.38
N ASN A 70 0.05 -2.36 8.38
CA ASN A 70 -0.79 -2.48 7.18
C ASN A 70 -0.95 -1.17 6.38
N GLY A 71 -0.04 -0.22 6.55
CA GLY A 71 0.07 0.92 5.67
C GLY A 71 0.82 0.59 4.37
N PHE A 72 1.24 1.63 3.67
CA PHE A 72 2.14 1.54 2.52
C PHE A 72 3.24 2.60 2.63
N CYS A 73 4.39 2.33 2.03
CA CYS A 73 5.47 3.28 1.84
C CYS A 73 5.81 3.36 0.35
N ILE A 74 5.60 4.52 -0.25
CA ILE A 74 5.90 4.75 -1.67
C ILE A 74 7.07 5.71 -1.79
N PHE A 75 8.14 5.26 -2.42
CA PHE A 75 9.33 6.06 -2.73
C PHE A 75 9.18 6.69 -4.10
N MET A 76 9.13 8.02 -4.16
CA MET A 76 8.90 8.75 -5.41
C MET A 76 9.89 9.90 -5.61
N GLY A 77 10.29 10.10 -6.87
CA GLY A 77 11.14 11.20 -7.33
C GLY A 77 10.37 12.46 -7.73
N THR A 78 11.09 13.50 -8.13
CA THR A 78 10.62 14.88 -8.23
C THR A 78 9.48 15.12 -9.22
N ARG A 79 9.49 14.51 -10.41
CA ARG A 79 8.60 14.95 -11.52
C ARG A 79 7.11 14.77 -11.23
N ASN A 80 6.72 13.66 -10.61
CA ASN A 80 5.31 13.33 -10.33
C ASN A 80 5.06 13.03 -8.84
N TYR A 81 5.90 13.57 -7.94
CA TYR A 81 5.73 13.39 -6.49
C TYR A 81 4.34 13.83 -6.02
N TRP A 82 3.85 14.96 -6.56
CA TRP A 82 2.55 15.52 -6.21
C TRP A 82 1.39 14.59 -6.55
N VAL A 83 1.49 13.80 -7.63
CA VAL A 83 0.43 12.86 -8.04
C VAL A 83 0.26 11.77 -6.97
N VAL A 84 1.36 11.14 -6.56
CA VAL A 84 1.32 10.08 -5.54
C VAL A 84 0.94 10.63 -4.16
N ALA A 85 1.37 11.86 -3.86
CA ALA A 85 0.98 12.55 -2.63
C ALA A 85 -0.51 12.86 -2.60
N ASP A 86 -1.13 13.17 -3.74
CA ASP A 86 -2.57 13.43 -3.84
C ASP A 86 -3.36 12.11 -3.84
N ASP A 87 -3.02 11.18 -4.74
CA ASP A 87 -3.69 9.88 -4.86
C ASP A 87 -3.61 9.06 -3.57
N GLY A 88 -2.47 9.14 -2.86
CA GLY A 88 -2.27 8.43 -1.60
C GLY A 88 -3.21 8.90 -0.49
N ILE A 89 -3.76 10.12 -0.56
CA ILE A 89 -4.77 10.62 0.39
C ILE A 89 -6.10 9.86 0.22
N GLY A 90 -6.26 9.06 -0.83
CA GLY A 90 -7.38 8.14 -1.02
C GLY A 90 -7.75 7.32 0.22
N VAL A 91 -6.78 6.97 1.08
CA VAL A 91 -7.02 6.25 2.34
C VAL A 91 -7.88 7.02 3.34
N LEU A 92 -7.96 8.36 3.25
CA LEU A 92 -8.83 9.17 4.10
C LEU A 92 -10.29 9.13 3.63
N TYR A 93 -10.51 8.89 2.34
CA TYR A 93 -11.85 8.77 1.76
C TYR A 93 -12.36 7.33 1.81
N ARG A 94 -11.45 6.34 1.66
CA ARG A 94 -11.69 4.90 1.76
C ARG A 94 -10.91 4.34 2.96
N PRO A 95 -11.35 4.58 4.20
CA PRO A 95 -10.55 4.24 5.38
C PRO A 95 -10.58 2.74 5.72
N TYR A 96 -11.53 1.98 5.19
CA TYR A 96 -11.74 0.60 5.59
C TYR A 96 -10.94 -0.36 4.71
N GLN A 97 -9.79 -0.80 5.23
CA GLN A 97 -8.90 -1.73 4.54
C GLN A 97 -9.33 -3.17 4.74
N PHE A 98 -9.74 -3.85 3.67
CA PHE A 98 -10.26 -5.21 3.72
C PHE A 98 -9.28 -6.27 3.19
N LEU A 99 -8.15 -5.86 2.60
CA LEU A 99 -7.06 -6.76 2.19
C LEU A 99 -5.71 -6.10 2.45
N ALA A 100 -4.80 -6.84 3.10
CA ALA A 100 -3.41 -6.44 3.29
C ALA A 100 -2.50 -7.68 3.23
N GLU A 101 -1.71 -7.79 2.17
CA GLU A 101 -0.83 -8.93 1.92
C GLU A 101 0.60 -8.46 1.59
N ASN A 102 1.59 -9.23 2.05
CA ASN A 102 3.01 -8.99 1.79
C ASN A 102 3.62 -10.24 1.15
N TYR A 103 4.34 -10.07 0.05
CA TYR A 103 4.94 -11.17 -0.70
C TYR A 103 6.44 -10.95 -0.87
N VAL A 104 7.24 -11.88 -0.34
CA VAL A 104 8.68 -11.94 -0.61
C VAL A 104 8.89 -12.70 -1.92
N VAL A 105 9.45 -12.02 -2.91
CA VAL A 105 9.62 -12.53 -4.29
C VAL A 105 11.05 -12.35 -4.77
N SER A 106 11.43 -13.06 -5.84
CA SER A 106 12.72 -12.88 -6.51
C SER A 106 12.62 -13.27 -7.99
N GLY A 107 13.49 -12.69 -8.83
CA GLY A 107 13.49 -12.96 -10.27
C GLY A 107 12.17 -12.62 -10.96
N GLN A 108 11.65 -13.54 -11.76
CA GLN A 108 10.38 -13.39 -12.46
C GLN A 108 9.37 -14.41 -11.94
N GLY A 109 8.11 -14.00 -11.82
CA GLY A 109 7.05 -14.90 -11.41
C GLY A 109 5.68 -14.28 -11.49
N ARG A 110 4.72 -15.01 -10.92
CA ARG A 110 3.32 -14.64 -10.86
C ARG A 110 2.79 -14.91 -9.46
N LEU A 111 2.13 -13.91 -8.87
CA LEU A 111 1.38 -14.04 -7.62
C LEU A 111 -0.10 -14.18 -7.95
N GLU A 112 -0.77 -15.07 -7.24
CA GLU A 112 -2.23 -15.18 -7.22
C GLU A 112 -2.68 -14.75 -5.83
N ILE A 113 -3.37 -13.61 -5.76
CA ILE A 113 -3.93 -13.08 -4.53
C ILE A 113 -5.19 -13.90 -4.20
N PRO A 114 -5.44 -14.25 -2.92
CA PRO A 114 -6.67 -14.93 -2.53
C PRO A 114 -7.91 -14.23 -3.08
N SER A 115 -8.91 -15.01 -3.49
CA SER A 115 -10.18 -14.44 -3.95
C SER A 115 -10.80 -13.57 -2.87
N PHE A 116 -11.45 -12.49 -3.28
CA PHE A 116 -12.03 -11.52 -2.37
C PHE A 116 -13.37 -10.99 -2.89
N ILE A 117 -14.18 -10.52 -1.94
CA ILE A 117 -15.40 -9.75 -2.18
C ILE A 117 -15.21 -8.41 -1.50
N THR A 118 -15.62 -7.32 -2.14
CA THR A 118 -15.52 -6.00 -1.51
C THR A 118 -16.53 -5.86 -0.36
N PRO A 119 -16.24 -5.09 0.71
CA PRO A 119 -17.16 -4.92 1.84
C PRO A 119 -18.52 -4.26 1.52
N ASN A 120 -18.71 -3.74 0.31
CA ASN A 120 -19.99 -3.18 -0.13
C ASN A 120 -21.14 -4.22 -0.05
N PRO A 121 -22.21 -3.98 0.71
CA PRO A 121 -23.33 -4.91 0.84
C PRO A 121 -24.36 -4.78 -0.31
N LYS A 122 -24.09 -3.95 -1.32
CA LYS A 122 -25.03 -3.61 -2.41
C LYS A 122 -24.54 -4.16 -3.76
N SER A 123 -25.49 -4.28 -4.68
CA SER A 123 -25.27 -4.78 -6.05
C SER A 123 -24.71 -3.75 -7.03
N TYR A 124 -24.44 -2.52 -6.61
CA TYR A 124 -23.80 -1.52 -7.46
C TYR A 124 -22.30 -1.47 -7.20
N SER A 125 -21.53 -1.04 -8.21
CA SER A 125 -20.08 -0.94 -8.08
C SER A 125 -19.67 0.25 -7.20
N GLU A 126 -18.71 0.02 -6.31
CA GLU A 126 -18.00 1.08 -5.60
C GLU A 126 -16.59 1.25 -6.16
N GLN A 127 -16.06 2.46 -6.07
CA GLN A 127 -14.67 2.74 -6.44
C GLN A 127 -13.75 2.34 -5.28
N MET A 128 -12.89 1.36 -5.52
CA MET A 128 -11.92 0.85 -4.54
C MET A 128 -10.64 1.64 -4.58
N LEU A 129 -9.86 1.65 -3.51
CA LEU A 129 -8.46 2.07 -3.57
C LEU A 129 -7.57 0.82 -3.45
N VAL A 130 -6.85 0.50 -4.52
CA VAL A 130 -5.89 -0.59 -4.56
C VAL A 130 -4.49 0.02 -4.63
N VAL A 131 -3.63 -0.33 -3.66
CA VAL A 131 -2.25 0.11 -3.63
C VAL A 131 -1.34 -1.11 -3.73
N ILE A 132 -0.40 -1.06 -4.68
CA ILE A 132 0.62 -2.08 -4.88
C ILE A 132 1.99 -1.41 -4.72
N THR A 133 2.83 -1.88 -3.82
CA THR A 133 4.25 -1.48 -3.76
C THR A 133 5.11 -2.56 -4.40
N VAL A 134 6.19 -2.15 -5.07
CA VAL A 134 7.04 -3.08 -5.84
C VAL A 134 8.39 -3.39 -5.20
N GLN A 135 8.83 -2.54 -4.27
CA GLN A 135 10.08 -2.67 -3.53
C GLN A 135 9.93 -1.94 -2.19
N ASP A 136 10.71 -2.37 -1.19
CA ASP A 136 10.80 -1.76 0.14
C ASP A 136 11.72 -0.53 0.19
N HIS A 137 12.29 -0.15 -0.96
CA HIS A 137 13.16 0.99 -1.14
C HIS A 137 12.84 1.77 -2.42
N ALA A 138 13.58 2.84 -2.67
CA ALA A 138 13.49 3.59 -3.93
C ALA A 138 13.77 2.67 -5.12
N VAL A 139 12.96 2.79 -6.17
CA VAL A 139 13.07 1.90 -7.33
C VAL A 139 14.45 1.98 -7.96
N ASP A 140 15.08 0.83 -8.12
CA ASP A 140 16.42 0.70 -8.68
C ASP A 140 16.41 -0.06 -10.01
N SER A 141 17.60 -0.38 -10.52
CA SER A 141 17.74 -1.12 -11.78
C SER A 141 17.30 -2.59 -11.70
N ASN A 142 17.04 -3.12 -10.50
CA ASN A 142 16.59 -4.49 -10.32
C ASN A 142 15.15 -4.65 -10.79
N PHE A 143 14.25 -3.71 -10.45
CA PHE A 143 12.88 -3.74 -10.94
C PHE A 143 12.82 -3.57 -12.47
N LYS A 144 12.14 -4.50 -13.17
CA LYS A 144 11.90 -4.41 -14.62
C LYS A 144 10.46 -4.07 -14.94
N SER A 145 9.52 -4.85 -14.39
CA SER A 145 8.10 -4.67 -14.67
C SER A 145 7.24 -5.33 -13.60
N LEU A 146 6.03 -4.80 -13.44
CA LEU A 146 4.94 -5.45 -12.74
C LEU A 146 3.68 -5.12 -13.50
N ASN A 147 2.91 -6.14 -13.87
CA ASN A 147 1.56 -6.02 -14.40
C ASN A 147 0.60 -6.74 -13.45
N TYR A 148 -0.62 -6.25 -13.34
CA TYR A 148 -1.65 -6.89 -12.54
C TYR A 148 -2.98 -6.97 -13.31
N THR A 149 -3.80 -7.94 -12.93
CA THR A 149 -5.15 -8.14 -13.46
C THR A 149 -6.08 -8.43 -12.31
N ILE A 150 -7.13 -7.64 -12.15
CA ILE A 150 -8.27 -7.92 -11.29
C ILE A 150 -9.42 -8.38 -12.19
N ALA A 151 -9.92 -9.59 -11.98
CA ALA A 151 -11.00 -10.16 -12.78
C ALA A 151 -12.08 -10.76 -11.89
N SER A 152 -13.34 -10.66 -12.31
CA SER A 152 -14.38 -11.46 -11.67
C SER A 152 -14.14 -12.93 -11.94
N ILE A 153 -14.47 -13.80 -10.99
CA ILE A 153 -14.30 -15.25 -11.15
C ILE A 153 -15.11 -15.78 -12.35
N GLU A 154 -16.28 -15.20 -12.59
CA GLU A 154 -17.17 -15.53 -13.71
C GLU A 154 -16.69 -15.00 -15.07
N GLY A 155 -15.66 -14.14 -15.12
CA GLY A 155 -15.07 -13.63 -16.36
C GLY A 155 -15.79 -12.45 -17.01
N ASN A 156 -16.83 -11.91 -16.36
CA ASN A 156 -17.64 -10.79 -16.88
C ASN A 156 -17.00 -9.40 -16.67
N TYR A 157 -15.94 -9.31 -15.87
CA TYR A 157 -15.24 -8.06 -15.57
C TYR A 157 -13.73 -8.31 -15.55
N THR A 158 -12.98 -7.36 -16.08
CA THR A 158 -11.51 -7.36 -16.02
C THR A 158 -11.01 -5.92 -15.93
N PHE A 159 -10.03 -5.71 -15.06
CA PHE A 159 -9.31 -4.46 -14.89
C PHE A 159 -7.81 -4.78 -14.83
N THR A 160 -7.02 -4.17 -15.71
CA THR A 160 -5.59 -4.44 -15.85
C THR A 160 -4.77 -3.19 -15.54
N GLY A 161 -3.51 -3.38 -15.18
CA GLY A 161 -2.55 -2.28 -15.08
C GLY A 161 -1.12 -2.76 -14.87
N PRO A 162 -0.16 -1.85 -14.65
CA PRO A 162 -0.32 -0.40 -14.73
C PRO A 162 -0.54 0.02 -16.18
N ASP A 163 -1.63 0.74 -16.43
CA ASP A 163 -1.95 1.23 -17.78
C ASP A 163 -1.60 2.72 -17.87
N SER A 164 -0.64 3.03 -18.74
CA SER A 164 -0.21 4.41 -19.00
C SER A 164 -1.22 5.21 -19.84
N GLU A 165 -2.06 4.53 -20.62
CA GLU A 165 -3.08 5.12 -21.49
C GLU A 165 -4.37 5.41 -20.71
N ASP A 166 -4.75 4.52 -19.79
CA ASP A 166 -5.96 4.67 -18.94
C ASP A 166 -5.73 5.51 -17.66
N GLY A 167 -4.53 6.06 -17.48
CA GLY A 167 -4.25 7.05 -16.43
C GLY A 167 -3.88 6.47 -15.05
N TRP A 168 -3.53 5.18 -14.95
CA TRP A 168 -3.09 4.54 -13.70
C TRP A 168 -1.64 4.02 -13.79
N PRO A 169 -0.65 4.89 -14.09
CA PRO A 169 0.73 4.47 -14.21
C PRO A 169 1.37 4.16 -12.85
N ARG A 170 2.47 3.42 -12.87
CA ARG A 170 3.33 3.26 -11.70
C ARG A 170 4.14 4.54 -11.47
N PHE A 171 4.11 5.06 -10.25
CA PHE A 171 4.92 6.20 -9.83
C PHE A 171 5.89 5.80 -8.72
N GLY A 172 7.18 5.77 -9.05
CA GLY A 172 8.19 5.33 -8.09
C GLY A 172 7.91 3.89 -7.67
N SER A 173 8.02 3.57 -6.38
CA SER A 173 7.78 2.20 -5.90
C SER A 173 6.31 1.82 -5.79
N GLY A 174 5.36 2.71 -6.13
CA GLY A 174 3.93 2.50 -5.90
C GLY A 174 3.07 2.54 -7.16
N ILE A 175 2.00 1.75 -7.15
CA ILE A 175 0.87 1.82 -8.06
C ILE A 175 -0.36 2.09 -7.21
N ILE A 176 -1.11 3.14 -7.55
CA ILE A 176 -2.39 3.47 -6.91
C ILE A 176 -3.45 3.36 -7.99
N ALA A 177 -4.32 2.36 -7.87
CA ALA A 177 -5.36 2.06 -8.82
C ALA A 177 -6.74 2.20 -8.17
N GLN A 178 -7.73 2.59 -8.98
CA GLN A 178 -9.08 2.86 -8.48
C GLN A 178 -10.19 2.13 -9.26
N PRO A 179 -10.17 0.79 -9.29
CA PRO A 179 -11.17 0.01 -10.02
C PRO A 179 -12.57 0.16 -9.41
N ASN A 180 -13.59 0.07 -10.25
CA ASN A 180 -14.99 -0.01 -9.82
C ASN A 180 -15.40 -1.48 -9.68
N LEU A 181 -15.57 -1.96 -8.45
CA LEU A 181 -15.87 -3.36 -8.13
C LEU A 181 -17.24 -3.50 -7.44
N ASN A 182 -17.90 -4.64 -7.63
CA ASN A 182 -19.25 -4.91 -7.14
C ASN A 182 -19.23 -5.74 -5.85
N GLY A 183 -20.00 -5.32 -4.86
CA GLY A 183 -20.13 -5.95 -3.55
C GLY A 183 -20.62 -7.40 -3.53
N LEU A 184 -21.30 -7.85 -4.57
CA LEU A 184 -21.87 -9.20 -4.66
C LEU A 184 -21.10 -10.11 -5.63
N VAL A 185 -19.96 -9.64 -6.14
CA VAL A 185 -19.13 -10.37 -7.10
C VAL A 185 -17.83 -10.77 -6.43
N GLU A 186 -17.44 -12.03 -6.62
CA GLU A 186 -16.13 -12.51 -6.22
C GLU A 186 -15.09 -12.18 -7.30
N TYR A 187 -13.96 -11.66 -6.85
CA TYR A 187 -12.84 -11.27 -7.68
C TYR A 187 -11.58 -12.05 -7.32
N LYS A 188 -10.69 -12.16 -8.30
CA LYS A 188 -9.30 -12.58 -8.11
C LYS A 188 -8.37 -11.50 -8.64
N MET A 189 -7.17 -11.46 -8.08
CA MET A 189 -6.10 -10.60 -8.58
C MET A 189 -4.86 -11.46 -8.87
N ALA A 190 -4.27 -11.26 -10.05
CA ALA A 190 -2.98 -11.82 -10.41
C ALA A 190 -1.96 -10.69 -10.61
N ILE A 191 -0.71 -10.92 -10.21
CA ILE A 191 0.41 -9.99 -10.39
C ILE A 191 1.55 -10.73 -11.09
N ASP A 192 1.89 -10.34 -12.30
CA ASP A 192 3.07 -10.82 -13.03
C ASP A 192 4.22 -9.83 -12.80
N PHE A 193 5.31 -10.28 -12.18
CA PHE A 193 6.45 -9.44 -11.80
C PHE A 193 7.75 -9.92 -12.44
N ASN A 194 8.68 -9.00 -12.66
CA ASN A 194 10.01 -9.29 -13.18
C ASN A 194 11.07 -8.38 -12.54
N TYR A 195 12.07 -9.02 -11.93
CA TYR A 195 13.29 -8.41 -11.40
C TYR A 195 14.53 -8.99 -12.11
N ALA A 196 15.57 -8.17 -12.23
CA ALA A 196 16.80 -8.50 -12.94
C ALA A 196 17.61 -9.62 -12.29
N SER A 197 17.45 -9.79 -10.97
CA SER A 197 18.26 -10.67 -10.13
C SER A 197 17.40 -11.53 -9.21
N SER A 198 18.05 -12.50 -8.56
CA SER A 198 17.46 -13.32 -7.51
C SER A 198 17.46 -12.65 -6.12
N GLN A 199 17.86 -11.38 -6.02
CA GLN A 199 17.73 -10.64 -4.77
C GLN A 199 16.26 -10.59 -4.35
N GLN A 200 15.99 -10.86 -3.08
CA GLN A 200 14.64 -10.77 -2.53
C GLN A 200 14.11 -9.35 -2.62
N GLN A 201 12.83 -9.24 -2.96
CA GLN A 201 12.06 -8.01 -3.04
C GLN A 201 10.73 -8.22 -2.33
N VAL A 202 10.10 -7.14 -1.90
CA VAL A 202 8.79 -7.18 -1.24
C VAL A 202 7.76 -6.49 -2.13
N ILE A 203 6.70 -7.22 -2.48
CA ILE A 203 5.49 -6.67 -3.07
C ILE A 203 4.42 -6.62 -1.98
N GLU A 204 3.83 -5.45 -1.75
CA GLU A 204 2.70 -5.31 -0.85
C GLU A 204 1.43 -4.99 -1.63
N VAL A 205 0.30 -5.58 -1.23
CA VAL A 205 -1.03 -5.25 -1.77
C VAL A 205 -1.90 -4.75 -0.62
N ARG A 206 -2.53 -3.60 -0.81
CA ARG A 206 -3.50 -3.01 0.11
C ARG A 206 -4.77 -2.69 -0.66
N MET A 207 -5.92 -3.09 -0.15
CA MET A 207 -7.22 -2.72 -0.76
C MET A 207 -8.13 -2.09 0.27
N HIS A 208 -8.76 -0.98 -0.13
CA HIS A 208 -9.59 -0.16 0.72
C HIS A 208 -10.95 0.13 0.09
N SER A 209 -11.98 0.14 0.95
CA SER A 209 -13.39 0.37 0.64
C SER A 209 -13.92 1.58 1.42
N ASN A 210 -15.07 2.10 0.98
CA ASN A 210 -15.84 3.08 1.74
C ASN A 210 -16.76 2.43 2.79
N TRP A 211 -16.91 1.10 2.76
CA TRP A 211 -17.83 0.38 3.62
C TRP A 211 -17.14 -0.17 4.85
N TYR A 212 -17.74 0.11 6.00
CA TYR A 212 -17.26 -0.35 7.29
C TYR A 212 -17.19 -1.88 7.35
N HIS A 213 -16.08 -2.36 7.88
CA HIS A 213 -15.90 -3.71 8.40
C HIS A 213 -14.86 -3.66 9.53
N ASP A 214 -14.79 -4.71 10.35
CA ASP A 214 -13.81 -4.76 11.45
C ASP A 214 -12.38 -4.85 10.94
N PHE A 215 -11.40 -4.43 11.76
CA PHE A 215 -9.99 -4.46 11.38
C PHE A 215 -9.57 -5.87 10.95
N ILE A 216 -8.91 -5.95 9.79
CA ILE A 216 -8.25 -7.19 9.36
C ILE A 216 -6.98 -7.43 10.20
N PRO A 217 -6.53 -8.69 10.31
CA PRO A 217 -5.23 -8.99 10.90
C PRO A 217 -4.11 -8.18 10.24
N PHE A 218 -3.09 -7.86 11.01
CA PHE A 218 -1.88 -7.30 10.43
C PHE A 218 -1.18 -8.34 9.55
N ALA A 219 -0.75 -7.93 8.37
CA ALA A 219 -0.03 -8.77 7.42
C ALA A 219 1.21 -9.40 8.08
N SER A 220 1.48 -10.65 7.72
CA SER A 220 2.70 -11.34 8.09
C SER A 220 3.88 -10.74 7.32
N ASN A 221 5.04 -10.65 7.98
CA ASN A 221 6.31 -10.27 7.36
C ASN A 221 7.20 -11.49 7.19
#